data_AF-A0A1Z4C474-F1
#
_entry.id   AF-A0A1Z4C474-F1
#
_cell.length_a   1.000
_cell.length_b   1.000
_cell.length_c   1.000
_cell.angle_alpha   90.00
_cell.angle_beta   90.00
_cell.angle_gamma   90.00
#
_symmetry.space_group_name_H-M   'P 1'
#
loop_
_entity.id
_entity.type
_entity.pdbx_description
1 polymer ?
#
loop_
_entity_poly.entity_id
_entity_poly.type
_entity_poly.pdbx_seq_one_letter_code
_entity_poly.pdbx_strand_id
1 'polypeptide(L)'
;MITGDDLTAMVTYWLATPQNSRLGTGFGNNAADLLGEPNSEGIANDFIKKMLNDLPILQVLPSGSVNVYAVPRGGDGLDLYVDVNGSLFPITSG
;
A
#
# COMPACT_ATOMS: atom_id res chain seq x y z
N MET A 1 -16.07 -16.36 6.98
CA MET A 1 -16.21 -15.54 5.76
C MET A 1 -15.45 -14.26 6.02
N ILE A 2 -14.52 -13.87 5.16
CA ILE A 2 -13.85 -12.57 5.26
C ILE A 2 -14.86 -11.53 4.76
N THR A 3 -15.07 -10.49 5.56
CA THR A 3 -15.97 -9.36 5.28
C THR A 3 -15.21 -8.18 4.66
N GLY A 4 -15.93 -7.16 4.17
CA GLY A 4 -15.29 -5.91 3.73
C GLY A 4 -14.52 -5.19 4.86
N ASP A 5 -14.99 -5.34 6.10
CA ASP A 5 -14.33 -4.78 7.28
C ASP A 5 -13.01 -5.50 7.57
N ASP A 6 -12.97 -6.82 7.39
CA ASP A 6 -11.74 -7.61 7.51
C ASP A 6 -10.70 -7.19 6.47
N LEU A 7 -11.13 -6.93 5.23
CA LEU A 7 -10.26 -6.43 4.15
C LEU A 7 -9.65 -5.07 4.52
N THR A 8 -10.51 -4.15 5.00
CA THR A 8 -10.11 -2.82 5.45
C THR A 8 -9.08 -2.92 6.56
N ALA A 9 -9.35 -3.73 7.58
CA ALA A 9 -8.43 -3.94 8.70
C ALA A 9 -7.08 -4.53 8.25
N MET A 10 -7.07 -5.48 7.33
CA MET A 10 -5.85 -6.09 6.79
C MET A 10 -5.00 -5.07 6.02
N VAL A 11 -5.62 -4.27 5.15
CA VAL A 11 -4.93 -3.23 4.37
C VAL A 11 -4.37 -2.15 5.29
N THR A 12 -5.19 -1.62 6.22
CA THR A 12 -4.75 -0.62 7.20
C THR A 12 -3.61 -1.16 8.07
N TYR A 13 -3.71 -2.39 8.54
CA TYR A 13 -2.66 -3.01 9.35
C TYR A 13 -1.35 -3.15 8.57
N TRP A 14 -1.43 -3.62 7.32
CA TRP A 14 -0.24 -3.76 6.47
C TRP A 14 0.42 -2.41 6.18
N LEU A 15 -0.37 -1.37 5.89
CA LEU A 15 0.12 0.00 5.69
C LEU A 15 0.82 0.57 6.92
N ALA A 16 0.33 0.24 8.12
CA ALA A 16 0.93 0.64 9.38
C ALA A 16 2.11 -0.24 9.83
N THR A 17 2.49 -1.27 9.05
CA THR A 17 3.56 -2.20 9.40
C THR A 17 4.79 -1.95 8.53
N PRO A 18 5.84 -1.30 9.06
CA PRO A 18 7.11 -1.15 8.35
C PRO A 18 7.72 -2.51 8.06
N GLN A 19 8.35 -2.65 6.88
CA GLN A 19 9.10 -3.84 6.52
C GLN A 19 10.20 -4.10 7.55
N ASN A 20 10.44 -5.38 7.89
CA ASN A 20 11.42 -5.82 8.89
C ASN A 20 11.13 -5.38 10.33
N SER A 21 9.94 -4.83 10.63
CA SER A 21 9.52 -4.51 12.00
C SER A 21 9.36 -5.75 12.90
N ARG A 22 9.25 -6.94 12.29
CA ARG A 22 9.35 -8.24 12.96
C ARG A 22 10.55 -9.03 12.44
N LEU A 23 11.43 -9.43 13.35
CA LEU A 23 12.58 -10.28 13.05
C LEU A 23 12.12 -11.59 12.39
N GLY A 24 12.70 -11.91 11.23
CA GLY A 24 12.46 -13.17 10.52
C GLY A 24 11.24 -13.19 9.59
N THR A 25 10.48 -12.10 9.48
CA THR A 25 9.39 -11.98 8.51
C THR A 25 9.67 -10.85 7.52
N GLY A 26 9.67 -11.14 6.22
CA GLY A 26 9.72 -10.10 5.19
C GLY A 26 8.44 -9.28 5.06
N PHE A 27 7.45 -9.47 5.94
CA PHE A 27 6.13 -8.82 5.93
C PHE A 27 6.22 -7.31 6.24
N GLY A 28 5.30 -6.55 5.67
CA GLY A 28 5.21 -5.10 5.80
C GLY A 28 5.65 -4.36 4.53
N ASN A 29 5.71 -3.04 4.62
CA ASN A 29 5.95 -2.15 3.50
C ASN A 29 7.06 -1.12 3.77
N ASN A 30 7.62 -0.54 2.72
CA ASN A 30 8.50 0.62 2.81
C ASN A 30 7.89 1.83 2.07
N ALA A 31 6.75 2.31 2.58
CA ALA A 31 6.03 3.44 1.99
C ALA A 31 6.86 4.72 1.85
N ALA A 32 7.91 4.90 2.65
CA ALA A 32 8.80 6.06 2.56
C ALA A 32 9.49 6.16 1.19
N ASP A 33 9.81 5.02 0.56
CA ASP A 33 10.45 4.99 -0.77
C ASP A 33 9.55 5.58 -1.86
N LEU A 34 8.23 5.64 -1.65
CA LEU A 34 7.28 6.22 -2.60
C LEU A 34 7.31 7.76 -2.62
N LEU A 35 7.85 8.41 -1.59
CA LEU A 35 7.86 9.88 -1.45
C LEU A 35 9.09 10.54 -2.09
N GLY A 36 10.14 9.78 -2.38
CA GLY A 36 11.47 10.33 -2.70
C GLY A 36 11.85 10.39 -4.17
N GLU A 37 11.15 9.69 -5.06
CA GLU A 37 11.70 9.38 -6.39
C GLU A 37 10.85 9.93 -7.55
N PRO A 38 11.43 10.74 -8.46
CA PRO A 38 10.75 11.24 -9.65
C PRO A 38 10.41 10.14 -10.67
N ASN A 39 10.94 8.92 -10.51
CA ASN A 39 10.59 7.71 -11.26
C ASN A 39 9.85 6.69 -10.37
N SER A 40 8.73 7.12 -9.78
CA SER A 40 7.97 6.33 -8.81
C SER A 40 7.27 5.09 -9.39
N GLU A 41 7.18 4.93 -10.72
CA GLU A 41 6.41 3.83 -11.34
C GLU A 41 6.97 2.44 -11.00
N GLY A 42 8.30 2.27 -11.03
CA GLY A 42 8.94 1.01 -10.66
C GLY A 42 8.72 0.66 -9.19
N ILE A 43 8.88 1.64 -8.32
CA ILE A 43 8.73 1.50 -6.86
C ILE A 43 7.27 1.25 -6.49
N ALA A 44 6.32 1.94 -7.13
CA ALA A 44 4.89 1.73 -6.93
C ALA A 44 4.46 0.32 -7.37
N ASN A 45 4.97 -0.16 -8.50
CA ASN A 45 4.71 -1.53 -8.96
C ASN A 45 5.24 -2.58 -7.97
N ASP A 46 6.46 -2.39 -7.45
CA ASP A 46 7.04 -3.31 -6.48
C ASP A 46 6.33 -3.24 -5.12
N PHE A 47 5.86 -2.06 -4.71
CA PHE A 47 5.00 -1.88 -3.55
C PHE A 47 3.68 -2.65 -3.69
N ILE A 48 3.00 -2.55 -4.84
CA ILE A 48 1.77 -3.30 -5.12
C ILE A 48 2.04 -4.82 -5.13
N LYS A 49 3.11 -5.27 -5.80
CA LYS A 49 3.50 -6.69 -5.78
C LYS A 49 3.74 -7.19 -4.35
N LYS A 50 4.41 -6.38 -3.53
CA LYS A 50 4.67 -6.71 -2.12
C LYS A 50 3.38 -6.81 -1.32
N MET A 51 2.45 -5.88 -1.53
CA MET A 51 1.13 -5.90 -0.90
C MET A 51 0.34 -7.16 -1.27
N LEU A 52 0.33 -7.54 -2.54
CA LEU A 52 -0.36 -8.76 -3.02
C LEU A 52 0.28 -10.04 -2.45
N ASN A 53 1.61 -10.06 -2.26
CA ASN A 53 2.31 -11.19 -1.66
C ASN A 53 2.01 -11.34 -0.16
N ASP A 54 1.98 -10.22 0.57
CA ASP A 54 1.74 -10.19 2.01
C ASP A 54 0.26 -10.35 2.36
N LEU A 55 -0.63 -9.89 1.49
CA LEU A 55 -2.08 -10.01 1.63
C LEU A 55 -2.67 -10.81 0.45
N PRO A 56 -2.49 -12.15 0.40
CA PRO A 56 -2.99 -12.99 -0.70
C PRO A 56 -4.49 -12.87 -0.96
N ILE A 57 -5.27 -12.44 0.04
CA ILE A 57 -6.70 -12.17 -0.12
C ILE A 57 -7.00 -11.12 -1.19
N LEU A 58 -6.06 -10.21 -1.48
CA LEU A 58 -6.22 -9.21 -2.54
C LEU A 58 -6.11 -9.80 -3.95
N GLN A 59 -5.49 -10.97 -4.09
CA GLN A 59 -5.33 -11.63 -5.39
C GLN A 59 -6.65 -12.20 -5.94
N VAL A 60 -7.70 -12.29 -5.12
CA VAL A 60 -9.05 -12.70 -5.57
C VAL A 60 -9.80 -11.56 -6.26
N LEU A 61 -9.33 -10.32 -6.09
CA LEU A 61 -9.90 -9.15 -6.75
C LEU A 61 -9.53 -9.13 -8.23
N PRO A 62 -10.35 -8.52 -9.10
CA PRO A 62 -10.01 -8.34 -10.51
C PRO A 62 -8.64 -7.66 -10.67
N SER A 63 -7.92 -8.00 -11.73
CA SER A 63 -6.67 -7.30 -12.06
C SER A 63 -6.90 -5.79 -12.18
N GLY A 64 -5.99 -4.99 -11.64
CA GLY A 64 -6.13 -3.53 -11.59
C GLY A 64 -7.02 -3.01 -10.44
N SER A 65 -7.49 -3.87 -9.53
CA SER A 65 -8.23 -3.44 -8.34
C SER A 65 -7.36 -2.89 -7.23
N VAL A 66 -6.03 -3.00 -7.32
CA VAL A 66 -5.09 -2.42 -6.35
C VAL A 66 -4.21 -1.43 -7.07
N ASN A 67 -4.29 -0.16 -6.69
CA ASN A 67 -3.54 0.93 -7.30
C ASN A 67 -2.90 1.80 -6.22
N VAL A 68 -1.79 2.46 -6.57
CA VAL A 68 -1.16 3.49 -5.72
C VAL A 68 -1.17 4.79 -6.49
N TYR A 69 -1.56 5.87 -5.84
CA TYR A 69 -1.58 7.20 -6.46
C TYR A 69 -1.09 8.26 -5.48
N ALA A 70 -0.49 9.31 -6.06
CA ALA A 70 0.02 10.47 -5.35
C ALA A 70 -0.82 11.69 -5.73
N VAL A 71 -1.29 12.41 -4.72
CA VAL A 71 -2.07 13.64 -4.87
C VAL A 71 -1.22 14.81 -4.37
N PRO A 72 -0.93 15.82 -5.21
CA PRO A 72 -0.22 17.00 -4.76
C PRO A 72 -1.01 17.76 -3.68
N ARG A 73 -0.40 17.93 -2.52
CA ARG A 73 -0.84 18.85 -1.47
C ARG A 73 -0.11 20.17 -1.72
N GLY A 74 -0.84 21.20 -2.13
CA GLY A 74 -0.25 22.48 -2.56
C GLY A 74 0.84 23.00 -1.61
N GLY A 75 2.00 23.40 -2.17
CA GLY A 75 3.15 23.91 -1.42
C GLY A 75 4.37 22.97 -1.30
N ASP A 76 4.48 21.93 -2.14
CA ASP A 76 5.52 20.86 -2.15
C ASP A 76 5.24 19.61 -1.30
N GLY A 77 3.96 19.32 -0.99
CA GLY A 77 3.57 18.05 -0.37
C GLY A 77 3.02 17.04 -1.37
N LEU A 78 3.23 15.75 -1.11
CA LEU A 78 2.54 14.64 -1.79
C LEU A 78 1.77 13.81 -0.77
N ASP A 79 0.49 13.60 -1.04
CA ASP A 79 -0.37 12.66 -0.32
C ASP A 79 -0.46 11.36 -1.09
N LEU A 80 0.00 10.29 -0.46
CA LEU A 80 -0.01 8.96 -1.05
C LEU A 80 -1.23 8.18 -0.58
N TYR A 81 -1.79 7.40 -1.49
CA TYR A 81 -2.94 6.56 -1.21
C TYR A 81 -2.83 5.22 -1.93
N VAL A 82 -3.39 4.18 -1.31
CA VAL A 82 -3.75 2.92 -1.97
C VAL A 82 -5.24 2.92 -2.27
N ASP A 83 -5.60 2.63 -3.51
CA ASP A 83 -6.96 2.23 -3.87
C ASP A 83 -7.04 0.70 -3.86
N VAL A 84 -7.95 0.15 -3.08
CA VAL A 84 -8.34 -1.26 -3.13
C VAL A 84 -9.82 -1.34 -3.50
N ASN A 85 -10.09 -1.69 -4.75
CA ASN A 85 -11.44 -1.90 -5.31
C ASN A 85 -12.39 -0.71 -5.08
N GLY A 86 -11.88 0.51 -5.29
CA GLY A 86 -12.60 1.78 -5.12
C GLY A 86 -12.54 2.34 -3.70
N SER A 87 -11.92 1.64 -2.75
CA SER A 87 -11.74 2.11 -1.36
C SER A 87 -10.35 2.70 -1.19
N LEU A 88 -10.30 3.96 -0.71
CA LEU A 88 -9.06 4.71 -0.61
C LEU A 88 -8.49 4.65 0.81
N PHE A 89 -7.22 4.24 0.91
CA PHE A 89 -6.47 4.13 2.14
C PHE A 89 -5.28 5.10 2.10
N PRO A 90 -5.17 6.05 3.04
CA PRO A 90 -4.02 6.94 3.10
C PRO A 90 -2.76 6.15 3.49
N ILE A 91 -1.66 6.46 2.83
CA ILE A 91 -0.33 5.98 3.19
C ILE A 91 0.32 7.04 4.08
N THR A 92 0.37 6.80 5.38
CA THR A 92 1.07 7.68 6.31
C THR A 92 2.52 7.22 6.42
N SER A 93 3.47 8.02 5.92
CA SER A 93 4.87 7.86 6.31
C SER A 93 5.00 8.30 7.77
N GLY A 94 5.23 7.35 8.67
CA GLY A 94 5.57 7.64 10.07
C GLY A 94 6.91 8.34 10.21
#